data_AF-A0A1A5NVC8-F1
#
_entry.id   AF-A0A1A5NVC8-F1
#
_cell.length_a   1.000
_cell.length_b   1.000
_cell.length_c   1.000
_cell.angle_alpha   90.00
_cell.angle_beta   90.00
_cell.angle_gamma   90.00
#
_symmetry.space_group_name_H-M   'P 1'
#
loop_
_entity.id
_entity.type
_entity.pdbx_description
1 polymer ?
#
loop_
_entity_poly.entity_id
_entity_poly.type
_entity_poly.pdbx_seq_one_letter_code
_entity_poly.pdbx_strand_id
1 'polypeptide(L)' 'MVDIVETAARKVFERYDLDGDGLVTADEYRKVVAELEGSEITGSEARELIDSLDTDGDGRMSFEEFWAAMNR' A
#
# COMPACT_ATOMS: atom_id res chain seq x y z
N MET A 1 -11.17 -16.25 -15.69
CA MET A 1 -10.17 -16.68 -14.69
C MET A 1 -9.08 -15.62 -14.49
N VAL A 2 -9.36 -14.34 -14.78
CA VAL A 2 -8.42 -13.23 -14.60
C VAL A 2 -8.77 -12.40 -13.35
N ASP A 3 -9.99 -12.50 -12.83
CA ASP A 3 -10.52 -11.48 -11.91
C ASP A 3 -10.33 -11.76 -10.40
N ILE A 4 -9.95 -12.98 -9.99
CA ILE A 4 -9.85 -13.28 -8.55
C ILE A 4 -8.63 -12.62 -7.92
N VAL A 5 -7.49 -12.61 -8.63
CA VAL A 5 -6.23 -12.09 -8.09
C VAL A 5 -6.28 -10.56 -8.00
N GLU A 6 -6.79 -9.88 -9.03
CA GLU A 6 -6.97 -8.42 -9.01
C GLU A 6 -7.94 -8.00 -7.90
N THR A 7 -9.07 -8.72 -7.76
CA THR A 7 -10.04 -8.45 -6.69
C THR A 7 -9.43 -8.65 -5.29
N ALA A 8 -8.58 -9.66 -5.12
CA ALA A 8 -7.91 -9.90 -3.85
C ALA A 8 -6.90 -8.79 -3.53
N ALA A 9 -6.09 -8.37 -4.51
CA ALA A 9 -5.16 -7.26 -4.34
C ALA A 9 -5.90 -5.94 -4.02
N ARG A 10 -7.02 -5.67 -4.69
CA ARG A 10 -7.85 -4.49 -4.42
C ARG A 10 -8.41 -4.49 -3.00
N LYS A 11 -8.91 -5.63 -2.52
CA LYS A 11 -9.36 -5.77 -1.13
C LYS A 11 -8.26 -5.59 -0.10
N VAL A 12 -7.02 -5.98 -0.44
CA VAL A 12 -5.87 -5.75 0.43
C VAL A 12 -5.51 -4.27 0.42
N PHE A 13 -5.48 -3.63 -0.75
CA PHE A 13 -5.24 -2.20 -0.90
C PHE A 13 -6.26 -1.35 -0.13
N GLU A 14 -7.55 -1.67 -0.24
CA GLU A 14 -8.64 -1.01 0.51
C GLU A 14 -8.53 -1.15 2.03
N ARG A 15 -7.71 -2.08 2.55
CA ARG A 15 -7.42 -2.15 3.98
C ARG A 15 -6.32 -1.19 4.41
N TYR A 16 -5.42 -0.85 3.49
CA TYR A 16 -4.35 0.10 3.73
C TYR A 16 -4.79 1.54 3.48
N ASP A 17 -5.64 1.76 2.48
CA ASP A 17 -6.26 3.05 2.15
C ASP A 17 -7.35 3.37 3.17
N LEU A 18 -7.03 4.24 4.14
CA LEU A 18 -7.93 4.53 5.27
C LEU A 18 -8.92 5.64 4.93
N ASP A 19 -8.53 6.59 4.08
CA ASP A 19 -9.38 7.71 3.69
C ASP A 19 -10.19 7.44 2.40
N GLY A 20 -9.84 6.39 1.65
CA GLY A 20 -10.54 5.96 0.45
C GLY A 20 -10.23 6.83 -0.76
N ASP A 21 -9.13 7.57 -0.77
CA ASP A 21 -8.71 8.42 -1.89
C ASP A 21 -8.11 7.62 -3.06
N GLY A 22 -7.90 6.31 -2.88
CA GLY A 22 -7.31 5.41 -3.86
C GLY A 22 -5.78 5.42 -3.88
N LEU A 23 -5.16 6.08 -2.91
CA LEU A 23 -3.72 6.19 -2.69
C LEU A 23 -3.40 5.78 -1.26
N VAL A 24 -2.31 5.05 -1.06
CA VAL A 24 -1.84 4.69 0.29
C VAL A 24 -0.65 5.56 0.63
N THR A 25 -0.80 6.38 1.66
CA THR A 25 0.31 7.17 2.20
C THR A 25 1.15 6.34 3.19
N ALA A 26 2.40 6.75 3.42
CA ALA A 26 3.28 6.10 4.41
C ALA A 26 2.67 6.09 5.82
N ASP A 27 1.91 7.13 6.17
CA ASP A 27 1.22 7.21 7.47
C ASP A 27 0.07 6.22 7.58
N GLU A 28 -0.71 6.02 6.52
CA GLU A 28 -1.79 5.04 6.48
C GLU A 28 -1.27 3.62 6.49
N TYR A 29 -0.26 3.34 5.66
CA TYR A 29 0.43 2.05 5.66
C TYR A 29 0.96 1.72 7.06
N ARG A 30 1.64 2.67 7.71
CA ARG A 30 2.16 2.49 9.07
C ARG A 30 1.05 2.20 10.09
N LYS A 31 -0.06 2.94 10.05
CA LYS A 31 -1.20 2.71 10.97
C LYS A 31 -1.76 1.31 10.79
N VAL A 32 -1.97 0.91 9.55
CA VAL A 32 -2.58 -0.38 9.21
C VAL A 32 -1.64 -1.54 9.53
N VAL A 33 -0.33 -1.42 9.27
CA VAL A 33 0.66 -2.42 9.67
C VAL A 33 0.72 -2.57 11.19
N ALA A 34 0.68 -1.46 11.93
CA ALA A 34 0.62 -1.50 13.39
C ALA A 34 -0.66 -2.16 13.91
N GLU A 35 -1.80 -1.96 13.23
CA GLU A 35 -3.08 -2.52 13.63
C GLU A 35 -3.25 -4.00 13.23
N LEU A 36 -2.80 -4.39 12.04
CA LEU A 36 -2.95 -5.75 11.49
C LEU A 36 -1.87 -6.71 11.96
N GLU A 37 -0.60 -6.28 11.95
CA GLU A 37 0.55 -7.14 12.27
C GLU A 37 1.08 -6.93 13.69
N GLY A 38 0.59 -5.90 14.41
CA GLY A 38 1.09 -5.55 15.74
C GLY A 38 2.55 -5.10 15.74
N SER A 39 3.11 -4.79 14.57
CA SER A 39 4.47 -4.30 14.40
C SER A 39 4.46 -2.80 14.17
N GLU A 40 5.08 -2.06 15.09
CA GLU A 40 5.34 -0.64 14.88
C GLU A 40 6.54 -0.47 13.96
N ILE A 41 6.28 -0.22 12.68
CA ILE A 41 7.31 0.31 11.78
C ILE A 41 7.48 1.80 12.02
N THR A 42 8.71 2.27 11.90
CA THR A 42 9.02 3.71 11.98
C THR A 42 8.50 4.44 10.74
N GLY A 43 8.24 5.74 10.87
CA GLY A 43 7.83 6.55 9.72
C GLY A 43 8.86 6.55 8.59
N SER A 44 10.15 6.39 8.93
CA SER A 44 11.23 6.24 7.95
C SER A 44 11.14 4.93 7.19
N GLU A 45 10.91 3.80 7.86
CA GLU A 45 10.76 2.48 7.20
C GLU A 45 9.52 2.44 6.31
N ALA A 46 8.40 2.98 6.80
CA ALA A 46 7.19 3.09 5.99
C ALA A 46 7.44 3.94 4.74
N ARG A 47 8.15 5.07 4.88
CA ARG A 47 8.48 5.93 3.75
C ARG A 47 9.47 5.29 2.78
N GLU A 48 10.49 4.58 3.25
CA GLU A 48 11.40 3.83 2.36
C GLU A 48 10.66 2.74 1.56
N LEU A 49 9.67 2.08 2.17
CA LEU A 49 8.81 1.12 1.47
C LEU A 49 7.93 1.78 0.41
N ILE A 50 7.27 2.90 0.76
CA ILE A 50 6.50 3.68 -0.22
C ILE A 50 7.41 4.15 -1.35
N ASP A 51 8.52 4.84 -1.04
CA ASP A 51 9.48 5.36 -2.03
C ASP A 51 10.07 4.26 -2.95
N SER A 52 10.19 3.02 -2.47
CA SER A 52 10.66 1.90 -3.29
C SER A 52 9.63 1.40 -4.30
N LEU A 53 8.36 1.74 -4.10
CA LEU A 53 7.22 1.30 -4.91
C LEU A 53 6.64 2.45 -5.73
N ASP A 54 6.74 3.66 -5.20
CA ASP A 54 6.44 4.95 -5.82
C ASP A 54 7.33 5.17 -7.05
N THR A 55 6.74 4.94 -8.22
CA THR A 55 7.41 5.05 -9.52
C THR A 55 7.17 6.43 -10.13
N ASP A 56 6.08 7.11 -9.75
CA ASP A 56 5.72 8.42 -10.27
C ASP A 56 6.27 9.60 -9.43
N GLY A 57 6.70 9.32 -8.21
CA GLY A 57 7.34 10.25 -7.27
C GLY A 57 6.36 11.14 -6.51
N ASP A 58 5.09 10.75 -6.37
CA ASP A 58 4.09 11.52 -5.65
C ASP A 58 4.17 11.36 -4.11
N GLY A 59 5.03 10.45 -3.63
CA GLY A 59 5.24 10.13 -2.23
C GLY A 59 4.13 9.30 -1.60
N ARG A 60 3.31 8.66 -2.43
CA ARG A 60 2.19 7.77 -2.10
C ARG A 60 2.29 6.52 -2.97
N MET A 61 1.42 5.56 -2.69
CA MET A 61 1.33 4.34 -3.47
C MET A 61 -0.05 4.24 -4.09
N SER A 62 -0.12 4.30 -5.41
CA SER A 62 -1.34 4.04 -6.16
C SER A 62 -1.64 2.54 -6.27
N PHE A 63 -2.90 2.20 -6.56
CA PHE A 63 -3.27 0.80 -6.81
C PHE A 63 -2.47 0.18 -7.97
N GLU A 64 -2.13 0.97 -8.99
CA GLU A 64 -1.36 0.51 -10.14
C GLU A 64 0.06 0.12 -9.74
N GLU A 65 0.72 0.91 -8.89
CA GLU A 65 2.06 0.63 -8.36
C GLU A 65 2.05 -0.56 -7.41
N PHE A 66 1.06 -0.64 -6.53
CA PHE A 66 0.85 -1.80 -5.66
C PHE A 66 0.66 -3.10 -6.47
N TRP A 67 -0.16 -3.04 -7.50
CA TRP A 67 -0.40 -4.18 -8.38
C TRP A 67 0.85 -4.56 -9.18
N ALA A 68 1.58 -3.59 -9.71
CA ALA A 68 2.85 -3.82 -10.40
C ALA A 68 3.89 -4.47 -9.47
N ALA A 69 3.89 -4.11 -8.19
CA ALA A 69 4.75 -4.71 -7.18
C ALA A 69 4.36 -6.16 -6.84
N MET A 70 3.05 -6.44 -6.72
CA MET A 70 2.54 -7.80 -6.43
C MET A 70 2.62 -8.75 -7.63
N ASN A 71 2.56 -8.23 -8.86
CA ASN A 71 2.52 -9.02 -10.10
C ASN A 71 3.88 -9.09 -10.82
N ARG A 72 4.98 -9.00 -10.07
CA ARG A 72 6.34 -9.06 -10.61
C ARG A 72 6.88 -10.49 -10.74
#